data_AF-R5CCB2-F1
#
_entry.id   AF-R5CCB2-F1
#
_cell.length_a   1.000
_cell.length_b   1.000
_cell.length_c   1.000
_cell.angle_alpha   90.00
_cell.angle_beta   90.00
_cell.angle_gamma   90.00
#
_symmetry.space_group_name_H-M   'P 1'
#
loop_
_entity.id
_entity.type
_entity.pdbx_description
1 polymer ?
#
loop_
_entity_poly.entity_id
_entity_poly.type
_entity_poly.pdbx_seq_one_letter_code
_entity_poly.pdbx_strand_id
1 'polypeptide(L)'
;MDENNNIIENGIRLQDCRIIQGYPKQDPVVEEDKETPVLDTTGEYFSIRKKPQKPKLTDEEESVLRNLFTDNAFLILANRERILNDSRMLLTSLHVRNGLAYSGAFQTTTLGVYIEWWINAPYSVLFDEKDDAMSLIWYVSGSPLSGGNLCANVTEEGETETVRVPFFRKLWPKFADIIADYHEPKKLYQAYTLPEVIDILKRETTEEFYKESIRQFHYEAKIRLLNAELDGWKDRWKRTQETCDDYQHKWHIALINSRLDKVKSFYEDYMQRKEALHIRKEELTEDNHNLKARLRKGELTNKEYQPLLTKNKKEVENMDFDMHCFRKDRLPALFPEMAEHFNGRDEIKYTEERILDEIIELFSKDNADN
;
A
#
# COMPACT_ATOMS: atom_id res chain seq x y z
N MET A 1 -30.92 -15.88 1.12
CA MET A 1 -31.66 -14.62 1.31
C MET A 1 -31.37 -13.84 0.05
N ASP A 2 -32.33 -13.82 -0.85
CA ASP A 2 -32.17 -13.31 -2.20
C ASP A 2 -31.96 -11.79 -2.17
N GLU A 3 -30.80 -11.35 -2.65
CA GLU A 3 -30.51 -9.94 -2.88
C GLU A 3 -31.42 -9.43 -3.99
N ASN A 4 -32.41 -8.62 -3.63
CA ASN A 4 -33.16 -7.77 -4.56
C ASN A 4 -32.18 -6.78 -5.19
N ASN A 5 -31.53 -7.19 -6.28
CA ASN A 5 -30.93 -6.28 -7.25
C ASN A 5 -32.08 -5.52 -7.93
N ASN A 6 -32.55 -4.45 -7.28
CA ASN A 6 -33.32 -3.41 -7.95
C ASN A 6 -32.41 -2.82 -9.03
N ILE A 7 -32.58 -3.26 -10.27
CA ILE A 7 -31.94 -2.65 -11.42
C ILE A 7 -32.59 -1.27 -11.57
N ILE A 8 -31.91 -0.24 -11.05
CA ILE A 8 -32.32 1.15 -11.25
C ILE A 8 -32.09 1.46 -12.74
N GLU A 9 -33.18 1.56 -13.51
CA GLU A 9 -33.12 2.06 -14.87
C GLU A 9 -32.53 3.49 -14.84
N ASN A 10 -31.42 3.72 -15.55
CA ASN A 10 -30.64 4.97 -15.53
C ASN A 10 -29.87 5.25 -14.21
N GLY A 11 -29.28 4.21 -13.62
CA GLY A 11 -28.42 4.34 -12.44
C GLY A 11 -27.08 5.02 -12.70
N ILE A 12 -26.67 5.94 -11.82
CA ILE A 12 -25.30 6.47 -11.72
C ILE A 12 -24.61 5.77 -10.55
N ARG A 13 -23.42 5.20 -10.79
CA ARG A 13 -22.63 4.52 -9.77
C ARG A 13 -21.65 5.48 -9.11
N LEU A 14 -21.70 5.55 -7.78
CA LEU A 14 -20.75 6.30 -6.94
C LEU A 14 -19.55 5.42 -6.55
N GLN A 15 -18.46 6.03 -6.05
CA GLN A 15 -17.27 5.31 -5.58
C GLN A 15 -17.53 4.33 -4.42
N ASP A 16 -18.54 4.59 -3.58
CA ASP A 16 -18.97 3.69 -2.51
C ASP A 16 -19.85 2.53 -3.00
N CYS A 17 -19.99 2.38 -4.33
CA CYS A 17 -20.82 1.41 -5.02
C CYS A 17 -22.33 1.61 -4.87
N ARG A 18 -22.80 2.71 -4.26
CA ARG A 18 -24.22 3.07 -4.30
C ARG A 18 -24.62 3.47 -5.72
N ILE A 19 -25.86 3.13 -6.09
CA ILE A 19 -26.45 3.49 -7.37
C ILE A 19 -27.57 4.48 -7.11
N ILE A 20 -27.54 5.64 -7.78
CA ILE A 20 -28.57 6.67 -7.67
C ILE A 20 -29.33 6.84 -8.98
N GLN A 21 -30.57 7.30 -8.90
CA GLN A 21 -31.41 7.55 -10.07
C GLN A 21 -30.93 8.79 -10.84
N GLY A 22 -30.57 8.61 -12.11
CA GLY A 22 -30.35 9.71 -13.05
C GLY A 22 -31.66 10.22 -13.65
N TYR A 23 -31.75 11.55 -13.85
CA TYR A 23 -32.88 12.19 -14.56
C TYR A 23 -32.45 12.52 -15.99
N PRO A 24 -32.98 11.87 -17.04
CA PRO A 24 -32.51 12.04 -18.41
C PRO A 24 -32.70 13.47 -18.95
N LYS A 25 -31.73 13.96 -19.72
CA LYS A 25 -31.92 15.19 -20.53
C LYS A 25 -32.88 14.91 -21.68
N GLN A 26 -33.67 15.92 -22.05
CA GLN A 26 -34.56 15.84 -23.21
C GLN A 26 -33.77 15.77 -24.53
N ASP A 27 -32.64 16.47 -24.61
CA ASP A 27 -31.68 16.41 -25.71
C ASP A 27 -30.25 16.15 -25.15
N PRO A 28 -29.71 14.92 -25.26
CA PRO A 28 -28.34 14.66 -24.83
C PRO A 28 -27.36 15.33 -25.80
N VAL A 29 -26.53 16.23 -25.28
CA VAL A 29 -25.45 16.85 -26.05
C VAL A 29 -24.38 15.79 -26.32
N VAL A 30 -24.27 15.34 -27.57
CA VAL A 30 -23.20 14.46 -28.04
C VAL A 30 -21.96 15.32 -28.31
N GLU A 31 -21.17 15.62 -27.27
CA GLU A 31 -19.84 16.19 -27.44
C GLU A 31 -18.77 15.09 -27.40
N GLU A 32 -17.96 15.04 -28.47
CA GLU A 32 -16.72 14.26 -28.57
C GLU A 32 -15.61 14.97 -27.77
N ASP A 33 -15.65 14.84 -26.45
CA ASP A 33 -14.52 15.20 -25.60
C ASP A 33 -13.60 14.00 -25.40
N LYS A 34 -12.28 14.21 -25.53
CA LYS A 34 -11.26 13.17 -25.26
C LYS A 34 -11.50 12.61 -23.85
N GLU A 35 -11.75 11.30 -23.77
CA GLU A 35 -11.76 10.51 -22.53
C GLU A 35 -10.49 10.81 -21.73
N THR A 36 -10.63 10.85 -20.39
CA THR A 36 -9.62 10.99 -19.32
C THR A 36 -8.24 11.58 -19.67
N PRO A 37 -7.69 12.52 -18.86
CA PRO A 37 -6.34 13.03 -19.12
C PRO A 37 -5.28 11.94 -18.87
N VAL A 38 -5.02 11.12 -19.88
CA VAL A 38 -3.91 10.16 -19.94
C VAL A 38 -2.63 10.95 -20.18
N LEU A 39 -1.52 10.47 -19.61
CA LEU A 39 -0.21 11.04 -19.86
C LEU A 39 0.07 11.06 -21.36
N ASP A 40 0.41 12.22 -21.90
CA ASP A 40 0.66 12.35 -23.34
C ASP A 40 1.92 11.59 -23.75
N THR A 41 1.71 10.47 -24.44
CA THR A 41 2.78 9.66 -25.07
C THR A 41 3.07 10.08 -26.50
N THR A 42 2.26 10.99 -27.07
CA THR A 42 2.33 11.42 -28.47
C THR A 42 3.14 12.70 -28.70
N GLY A 43 3.51 13.41 -27.62
CA GLY A 43 4.32 14.64 -27.69
C GLY A 43 3.53 15.89 -28.13
N GLU A 44 2.20 15.79 -28.21
CA GLU A 44 1.28 16.86 -28.58
C GLU A 44 1.39 18.07 -27.62
N TYR A 45 1.64 17.84 -26.33
CA TYR A 45 1.87 18.92 -25.34
C TYR A 45 3.25 19.59 -25.42
N PHE A 46 4.20 19.03 -26.20
CA PHE A 46 5.48 19.68 -26.52
C PHE A 46 5.42 20.52 -27.81
N SER A 47 4.28 20.53 -28.50
CA SER A 47 4.09 21.24 -29.76
C SER A 47 3.78 22.72 -29.55
N ILE A 48 4.58 23.63 -30.14
CA ILE A 48 4.34 25.09 -30.14
C ILE A 48 3.26 25.46 -31.17
N ARG A 49 2.04 24.93 -31.02
CA ARG A 49 0.89 25.31 -31.86
C ARG A 49 -0.23 25.89 -30.99
N LYS A 50 -0.82 27.00 -31.44
CA LYS A 50 -2.00 27.62 -30.81
C LYS A 50 -3.14 26.60 -30.81
N LYS A 51 -3.53 26.17 -29.61
CA LYS A 51 -4.63 25.22 -29.41
C LYS A 51 -5.98 25.91 -29.71
N PRO A 52 -6.97 25.19 -30.25
CA PRO A 52 -8.31 25.74 -30.48
C PRO A 52 -8.93 26.16 -29.14
N GLN A 53 -9.40 27.40 -29.07
CA GLN A 53 -10.16 27.90 -27.91
C GLN A 53 -11.63 27.53 -28.11
N LYS A 54 -12.17 26.70 -27.20
CA LYS A 54 -13.63 26.52 -27.03
C LYS A 54 -14.28 27.89 -26.78
N PRO A 55 -15.57 28.10 -27.12
CA PRO A 55 -16.31 29.30 -26.71
C PRO A 55 -16.34 29.33 -25.18
N LYS A 56 -15.78 30.38 -24.58
CA LYS A 56 -15.59 30.52 -23.13
C LYS A 56 -16.67 31.42 -22.54
N LEU A 57 -17.12 31.10 -21.33
CA LEU A 57 -17.63 32.09 -20.40
C LEU A 57 -16.60 33.22 -20.26
N THR A 58 -17.07 34.43 -20.00
CA THR A 58 -16.16 35.57 -19.75
C THR A 58 -15.29 35.22 -18.54
N ASP A 59 -13.98 35.54 -18.54
CA ASP A 59 -13.09 35.18 -17.42
C ASP A 59 -13.62 35.72 -16.06
N GLU A 60 -14.42 36.79 -16.10
CA GLU A 60 -15.14 37.34 -14.94
C GLU A 60 -16.24 36.39 -14.42
N GLU A 61 -17.08 35.83 -15.29
CA GLU A 61 -18.15 34.91 -14.91
C GLU A 61 -17.61 33.61 -14.32
N GLU A 62 -16.52 33.07 -14.89
CA GLU A 62 -15.83 31.91 -14.33
C GLU A 62 -15.28 32.21 -12.93
N SER A 63 -14.75 33.42 -12.71
CA SER A 63 -14.25 33.83 -11.40
C SER A 63 -15.36 33.96 -10.36
N VAL A 64 -16.53 34.48 -10.74
CA VAL A 64 -17.70 34.59 -9.86
C VAL A 64 -18.20 33.21 -9.45
N LEU A 65 -18.35 32.28 -10.40
CA LEU A 65 -18.79 30.92 -10.11
C LEU A 65 -17.75 30.14 -9.27
N ARG A 66 -16.46 30.38 -9.52
CA ARG A 66 -15.38 29.80 -8.70
C ARG A 66 -15.44 30.31 -7.26
N ASN A 67 -15.59 31.62 -7.07
CA ASN A 67 -15.68 32.21 -5.73
C ASN A 67 -16.95 31.71 -5.01
N LEU A 68 -18.08 31.62 -5.73
CA LEU A 68 -19.31 31.04 -5.17
C LEU A 68 -19.09 29.59 -4.67
N PHE A 69 -18.30 28.80 -5.38
CA PHE A 69 -17.94 27.45 -4.93
C PHE A 69 -17.02 27.47 -3.71
N THR A 70 -15.95 28.27 -3.71
CA THR A 70 -14.99 28.32 -2.58
C THR A 70 -15.65 28.86 -1.31
N ASP A 71 -16.42 29.93 -1.41
CA ASP A 71 -17.09 30.58 -0.27
C ASP A 71 -18.14 29.68 0.39
N ASN A 72 -18.67 28.70 -0.36
CA ASN A 72 -19.71 27.77 0.12
C ASN A 72 -19.19 26.32 0.19
N ALA A 73 -17.88 26.09 0.13
CA ALA A 73 -17.30 24.74 0.09
C ALA A 73 -17.69 23.89 1.31
N PHE A 74 -17.68 24.50 2.50
CA PHE A 74 -18.07 23.80 3.74
C PHE A 74 -19.59 23.61 3.84
N LEU A 75 -20.40 24.54 3.32
CA LEU A 75 -21.85 24.35 3.21
C LEU A 75 -22.18 23.14 2.30
N ILE A 76 -21.47 23.02 1.18
CA ILE A 76 -21.57 21.88 0.25
C ILE A 76 -21.18 20.59 0.98
N LEU A 77 -20.05 20.60 1.70
CA LEU A 77 -19.56 19.44 2.45
C LEU A 77 -20.51 19.00 3.57
N ALA A 78 -21.09 19.95 4.31
CA ALA A 78 -22.08 19.67 5.35
C ALA A 78 -23.31 18.96 4.79
N ASN A 79 -23.66 19.23 3.53
CA ASN A 79 -24.79 18.63 2.82
C ASN A 79 -24.37 17.50 1.86
N ARG A 80 -23.19 16.90 2.05
CA ARG A 80 -22.65 15.86 1.17
C ARG A 80 -23.65 14.73 0.88
N GLU A 81 -24.31 14.18 1.90
CA GLU A 81 -25.30 13.10 1.71
C GLU A 81 -26.50 13.56 0.90
N ARG A 82 -26.96 14.80 1.10
CA ARG A 82 -28.09 15.37 0.34
C ARG A 82 -27.76 15.52 -1.14
N ILE A 83 -26.52 15.92 -1.45
CA ILE A 83 -26.02 16.08 -2.82
C ILE A 83 -25.77 14.72 -3.47
N LEU A 84 -25.15 13.78 -2.74
CA LEU A 84 -24.87 12.42 -3.23
C LEU A 84 -26.15 11.64 -3.54
N ASN A 85 -27.27 11.94 -2.88
CA ASN A 85 -28.57 11.29 -3.12
C ASN A 85 -29.41 11.92 -4.24
N ASP A 86 -29.05 13.09 -4.78
CA ASP A 86 -29.78 13.75 -5.87
C ASP A 86 -28.86 13.98 -7.07
N SER A 87 -29.09 13.22 -8.14
CA SER A 87 -28.25 13.27 -9.34
C SER A 87 -28.18 14.66 -9.97
N ARG A 88 -29.21 15.50 -9.81
CA ARG A 88 -29.21 16.87 -10.36
C ARG A 88 -28.24 17.77 -9.61
N MET A 89 -28.15 17.62 -8.29
CA MET A 89 -27.17 18.35 -7.47
C MET A 89 -25.77 17.78 -7.71
N LEU A 90 -25.64 16.45 -7.72
CA LEU A 90 -24.39 15.74 -7.93
C LEU A 90 -23.67 16.14 -9.22
N LEU A 91 -24.42 16.24 -10.33
CA LEU A 91 -23.90 16.53 -11.67
C LEU A 91 -23.74 18.02 -11.96
N THR A 92 -23.98 18.89 -10.98
CA THR A 92 -23.78 20.35 -11.12
C THR A 92 -22.34 20.65 -11.51
N SER A 93 -22.17 21.26 -12.68
CA SER A 93 -20.84 21.59 -13.23
C SER A 93 -20.17 22.73 -12.48
N LEU A 94 -18.87 22.56 -12.21
CA LEU A 94 -17.99 23.55 -11.59
C LEU A 94 -16.97 24.04 -12.61
N HIS A 95 -16.81 25.36 -12.68
CA HIS A 95 -15.92 26.03 -13.62
C HIS A 95 -14.51 26.22 -13.04
N VAL A 96 -13.96 25.17 -12.43
CA VAL A 96 -12.59 25.16 -11.91
C VAL A 96 -11.66 24.50 -12.93
N ARG A 97 -10.74 25.29 -13.50
CA ARG A 97 -9.78 24.82 -14.51
C ARG A 97 -8.62 24.07 -13.88
N ASN A 98 -8.88 22.90 -13.30
CA ASN A 98 -7.83 22.00 -12.83
C ASN A 98 -6.97 21.52 -14.00
N GLY A 99 -5.69 21.24 -13.77
CA GLY A 99 -4.85 20.69 -14.83
C GLY A 99 -3.52 20.14 -14.36
N LEU A 100 -2.98 19.21 -15.12
CA LEU A 100 -1.65 18.65 -14.87
C LEU A 100 -0.70 19.06 -15.98
N ALA A 101 0.56 19.29 -15.61
CA ALA A 101 1.64 19.36 -16.59
C ALA A 101 1.69 18.03 -17.37
N TYR A 102 1.88 18.12 -18.68
CA TYR A 102 1.97 16.98 -19.61
C TYR A 102 0.69 16.15 -19.84
N SER A 103 -0.43 16.47 -19.16
CA SER A 103 -1.74 15.85 -19.42
C SER A 103 -2.84 16.86 -19.79
N GLY A 104 -2.60 18.15 -19.56
CA GLY A 104 -3.53 19.22 -19.89
C GLY A 104 -4.57 19.51 -18.82
N ALA A 105 -5.61 20.26 -19.21
CA ALA A 105 -6.72 20.59 -18.33
C ALA A 105 -7.61 19.36 -18.14
N PHE A 106 -8.09 19.15 -16.91
CA PHE A 106 -9.13 18.17 -16.65
C PHE A 106 -10.44 18.59 -17.34
N GLN A 107 -11.30 17.61 -17.58
CA GLN A 107 -12.69 17.87 -17.97
C GLN A 107 -13.41 18.66 -16.86
N THR A 108 -14.47 19.37 -17.23
CA THR A 108 -15.30 20.14 -16.28
C THR A 108 -15.75 19.26 -15.14
N THR A 109 -15.31 19.59 -13.93
CA THR A 109 -15.60 18.84 -12.70
C THR A 109 -17.03 19.12 -12.23
N THR A 110 -17.59 18.24 -11.40
CA THR A 110 -18.92 18.43 -10.80
C THR A 110 -18.84 18.48 -9.27
N LEU A 111 -19.90 18.90 -8.60
CA LEU A 111 -19.98 18.84 -7.13
C LEU A 111 -19.74 17.42 -6.59
N GLY A 112 -20.32 16.42 -7.24
CA GLY A 112 -20.12 15.01 -6.89
C GLY A 112 -18.66 14.59 -6.90
N VAL A 113 -17.90 15.02 -7.92
CA VAL A 113 -16.46 14.72 -8.02
C VAL A 113 -15.70 15.24 -6.81
N TYR A 114 -15.94 16.49 -6.38
CA TYR A 114 -15.23 17.05 -5.23
C TYR A 114 -15.64 16.41 -3.91
N ILE A 115 -16.93 16.15 -3.71
CA ILE A 115 -17.44 15.50 -2.50
C ILE A 115 -16.86 14.09 -2.38
N GLU A 116 -16.95 13.29 -3.45
CA GLU A 116 -16.37 11.95 -3.45
C GLU A 116 -14.86 11.98 -3.29
N TRP A 117 -14.19 12.99 -3.83
CA TRP A 117 -12.75 13.13 -3.66
C TRP A 117 -12.37 13.47 -2.23
N TRP A 118 -13.04 14.43 -1.58
CA TRP A 118 -12.86 14.76 -0.16
C TRP A 118 -13.14 13.58 0.77
N ILE A 119 -14.13 12.77 0.42
CA ILE A 119 -14.46 11.55 1.16
C ILE A 119 -13.37 10.49 0.91
N ASN A 120 -13.08 10.15 -0.34
CA ASN A 120 -12.34 8.93 -0.69
C ASN A 120 -10.83 9.11 -0.86
N ALA A 121 -10.31 10.34 -0.95
CA ALA A 121 -8.88 10.62 -1.06
C ALA A 121 -8.34 11.26 0.23
N PRO A 122 -7.60 10.53 1.09
CA PRO A 122 -7.14 11.02 2.39
C PRO A 122 -6.34 12.33 2.35
N TYR A 123 -5.61 12.59 1.26
CA TYR A 123 -4.77 13.79 1.09
C TYR A 123 -5.46 14.97 0.42
N SER A 124 -6.77 14.86 0.14
CA SER A 124 -7.59 15.93 -0.43
C SER A 124 -8.14 16.90 0.63
N VAL A 125 -8.07 16.48 1.90
CA VAL A 125 -8.40 17.27 3.08
C VAL A 125 -7.10 17.47 3.87
N LEU A 126 -6.86 18.70 4.27
CA LEU A 126 -5.67 19.09 5.03
C LEU A 126 -6.09 19.46 6.45
N PHE A 127 -5.19 19.22 7.40
CA PHE A 127 -5.36 19.60 8.79
C PHE A 127 -4.14 20.41 9.21
N ASP A 128 -4.37 21.56 9.83
CA ASP A 128 -3.29 22.34 10.44
C ASP A 128 -2.71 21.58 11.65
N GLU A 129 -1.40 21.64 11.81
CA GLU A 129 -0.67 20.97 12.89
C GLU A 129 -0.92 21.62 14.25
N LYS A 130 -1.26 22.93 14.27
CA LYS A 130 -1.43 23.69 15.52
C LYS A 130 -2.84 23.56 16.07
N ASP A 131 -3.84 23.90 15.26
CA ASP A 131 -5.22 24.09 15.72
C ASP A 131 -6.16 22.98 15.22
N ASP A 132 -5.64 21.97 14.50
CA ASP A 132 -6.41 20.88 13.89
C ASP A 132 -7.54 21.38 12.96
N ALA A 133 -7.37 22.61 12.45
CA ALA A 133 -8.29 23.27 11.55
C ALA A 133 -8.30 22.53 10.21
N MET A 134 -9.50 22.20 9.73
CA MET A 134 -9.69 21.48 8.48
C MET A 134 -9.68 22.45 7.30
N SER A 135 -9.03 22.08 6.21
CA SER A 135 -9.10 22.80 4.93
C SER A 135 -9.30 21.82 3.78
N LEU A 136 -10.07 22.24 2.78
CA LEU A 136 -10.42 21.40 1.63
C LEU A 136 -9.62 21.81 0.41
N ILE A 137 -8.98 20.87 -0.28
CA ILE A 137 -8.34 21.17 -1.55
C ILE A 137 -9.43 21.36 -2.60
N TRP A 138 -9.45 22.53 -3.25
CA TRP A 138 -10.42 22.84 -4.30
C TRP A 138 -9.77 23.02 -5.67
N TYR A 139 -8.45 23.23 -5.73
CA TYR A 139 -7.71 23.37 -6.99
C TYR A 139 -6.51 22.43 -7.05
N VAL A 140 -6.39 21.71 -8.15
CA VAL A 140 -5.32 20.75 -8.41
C VAL A 140 -4.47 21.22 -9.59
N SER A 141 -3.21 21.50 -9.32
CA SER A 141 -2.20 21.74 -10.36
C SER A 141 -0.84 21.19 -9.96
N GLY A 142 -0.15 20.57 -10.92
CA GLY A 142 1.17 20.02 -10.68
C GLY A 142 1.67 19.11 -11.79
N SER A 143 2.84 18.53 -11.55
CA SER A 143 3.49 17.59 -12.44
C SER A 143 3.35 16.16 -11.91
N PRO A 144 2.68 15.26 -12.65
CA PRO A 144 2.53 13.85 -12.24
C PRO A 144 3.89 13.14 -12.14
N LEU A 145 4.87 13.54 -12.97
CA LEU A 145 6.20 12.94 -13.02
C LEU A 145 7.07 13.35 -11.82
N SER A 146 7.34 14.64 -11.63
CA SER A 146 8.17 15.10 -10.50
C SER A 146 7.46 15.01 -9.14
N GLY A 147 6.13 14.99 -9.11
CA GLY A 147 5.33 15.12 -7.88
C GLY A 147 5.28 16.57 -7.34
N GLY A 148 5.99 17.51 -7.94
CA GLY A 148 5.88 18.94 -7.64
C GLY A 148 4.49 19.45 -8.00
N ASN A 149 3.90 20.25 -7.13
CA ASN A 149 2.54 20.73 -7.27
C ASN A 149 2.35 22.11 -6.63
N LEU A 150 1.30 22.78 -7.08
CA LEU A 150 0.82 24.06 -6.58
C LEU A 150 -0.71 23.97 -6.56
N CYS A 151 -1.24 23.39 -5.49
CA CYS A 151 -2.68 23.26 -5.27
C CYS A 151 -3.20 24.49 -4.52
N ALA A 152 -4.52 24.62 -4.41
CA ALA A 152 -5.14 25.58 -3.50
C ALA A 152 -6.14 24.89 -2.58
N ASN A 153 -6.15 25.32 -1.32
CA ASN A 153 -7.12 24.90 -0.31
C ASN A 153 -8.06 26.07 0.05
N VAL A 154 -9.12 25.72 0.78
CA VAL A 154 -10.08 26.66 1.34
C VAL A 154 -10.39 26.26 2.78
N THR A 155 -10.45 27.24 3.69
CA THR A 155 -10.84 27.06 5.09
C THR A 155 -12.36 27.20 5.27
N GLU A 156 -12.86 26.95 6.48
CA GLU A 156 -14.30 27.07 6.78
C GLU A 156 -14.82 28.50 6.60
N GLU A 157 -13.96 29.48 6.85
CA GLU A 157 -14.21 30.91 6.69
C GLU A 157 -14.20 31.36 5.22
N GLY A 158 -13.87 30.47 4.29
CA GLY A 158 -13.74 30.77 2.86
C GLY A 158 -12.39 31.36 2.46
N GLU A 159 -11.39 31.36 3.35
CA GLU A 159 -10.05 31.84 3.02
C GLU A 159 -9.33 30.84 2.12
N THR A 160 -8.81 31.32 1.00
CA THR A 160 -8.09 30.46 0.04
C THR A 160 -6.60 30.69 0.10
N GLU A 161 -5.82 29.61 0.25
CA GLU A 161 -4.37 29.67 0.24
C GLU A 161 -3.79 28.75 -0.82
N THR A 162 -2.55 29.03 -1.22
CA THR A 162 -1.80 28.16 -2.12
C THR A 162 -0.98 27.18 -1.29
N VAL A 163 -1.14 25.89 -1.56
CA VAL A 163 -0.56 24.82 -0.74
C VAL A 163 0.20 23.81 -1.59
N ARG A 164 1.29 23.28 -1.02
CA ARG A 164 2.04 22.16 -1.57
C ARG A 164 1.63 20.88 -0.87
N VAL A 165 1.08 19.93 -1.63
CA VAL A 165 0.66 18.63 -1.12
C VAL A 165 1.82 17.63 -1.18
N PRO A 166 2.27 17.05 -0.06
CA PRO A 166 3.41 16.14 -0.03
C PRO A 166 3.18 14.82 -0.80
N PHE A 167 1.94 14.33 -0.83
CA PHE A 167 1.57 13.04 -1.47
C PHE A 167 0.80 13.22 -2.78
N PHE A 168 1.16 14.22 -3.58
CA PHE A 168 0.46 14.54 -4.83
C PHE A 168 0.30 13.35 -5.78
N ARG A 169 1.33 12.49 -5.90
CA ARG A 169 1.27 11.29 -6.74
C ARG A 169 0.19 10.28 -6.32
N LYS A 170 -0.26 10.32 -5.06
CA LYS A 170 -1.40 9.52 -4.58
C LYS A 170 -2.73 10.28 -4.71
N LEU A 171 -2.67 11.61 -4.68
CA LEU A 171 -3.84 12.50 -4.72
C LEU A 171 -4.45 12.62 -6.12
N TRP A 172 -3.65 13.01 -7.12
CA TRP A 172 -4.16 13.36 -8.44
C TRP A 172 -4.76 12.17 -9.22
N PRO A 173 -4.24 10.92 -9.13
CA PRO A 173 -4.83 9.81 -9.88
C PRO A 173 -6.25 9.55 -9.40
N LYS A 174 -6.49 9.60 -8.08
CA LYS A 174 -7.84 9.45 -7.53
C LYS A 174 -8.80 10.52 -8.00
N PHE A 175 -8.34 11.76 -8.13
CA PHE A 175 -9.16 12.82 -8.71
C PHE A 175 -9.50 12.55 -10.18
N ALA A 176 -8.52 12.11 -10.97
CA ALA A 176 -8.71 11.76 -12.38
C ALA A 176 -9.68 10.58 -12.57
N ASP A 177 -9.53 9.53 -11.75
CA ASP A 177 -10.38 8.34 -11.75
C ASP A 177 -11.84 8.73 -11.48
N ILE A 178 -12.08 9.54 -10.44
CA ILE A 178 -13.44 10.01 -10.12
C ILE A 178 -13.99 10.87 -11.27
N ILE A 179 -13.20 11.77 -11.87
CA ILE A 179 -13.68 12.56 -13.02
C ILE A 179 -14.12 11.66 -14.18
N ALA A 180 -13.42 10.55 -14.42
CA ALA A 180 -13.73 9.57 -15.46
C ALA A 180 -15.11 8.94 -15.26
N ASP A 181 -15.43 8.51 -14.04
CA ASP A 181 -16.71 7.86 -13.71
C ASP A 181 -17.92 8.75 -14.01
N TYR A 182 -17.71 10.06 -13.94
CA TYR A 182 -18.73 11.07 -14.19
C TYR A 182 -18.78 11.56 -15.64
N HIS A 183 -17.94 11.05 -16.55
CA HIS A 183 -17.92 11.51 -17.94
C HIS A 183 -19.25 11.29 -18.65
N GLU A 184 -19.77 10.06 -18.63
CA GLU A 184 -21.03 9.71 -19.29
C GLU A 184 -22.26 10.30 -18.58
N PRO A 185 -22.39 10.21 -17.23
CA PRO A 185 -23.52 10.81 -16.53
C PRO A 185 -23.75 12.30 -16.81
N LYS A 186 -22.67 13.09 -16.94
CA LYS A 186 -22.76 14.54 -17.25
C LYS A 186 -23.42 14.82 -18.62
N LYS A 187 -23.24 13.91 -19.58
CA LYS A 187 -23.84 14.03 -20.92
C LYS A 187 -25.32 13.65 -20.90
N LEU A 188 -25.64 12.56 -20.21
CA LEU A 188 -26.95 11.90 -20.24
C LEU A 188 -28.00 12.55 -19.34
N TYR A 189 -27.61 13.10 -18.19
CA TYR A 189 -28.56 13.47 -17.13
C TYR A 189 -28.59 14.97 -16.82
N GLN A 190 -29.76 15.45 -16.40
CA GLN A 190 -30.01 16.84 -15.99
C GLN A 190 -29.20 17.19 -14.74
N ALA A 191 -28.80 18.46 -14.67
CA ALA A 191 -28.08 19.03 -13.54
C ALA A 191 -28.67 20.40 -13.21
N TYR A 192 -28.66 20.76 -11.92
CA TYR A 192 -28.92 22.12 -11.48
C TYR A 192 -27.71 23.02 -11.75
N THR A 193 -27.92 24.32 -11.71
CA THR A 193 -26.84 25.29 -11.70
C THR A 193 -26.26 25.44 -10.29
N LEU A 194 -25.00 25.86 -10.18
CA LEU A 194 -24.35 26.06 -8.87
C LEU A 194 -25.14 27.03 -7.97
N PRO A 195 -25.61 28.21 -8.46
CA PRO A 195 -26.42 29.11 -7.64
C PRO A 195 -27.71 28.47 -7.12
N GLU A 196 -28.42 27.70 -7.96
CA GLU A 196 -29.65 26.99 -7.54
C GLU A 196 -29.36 25.98 -6.43
N VAL A 197 -28.28 25.20 -6.56
CA VAL A 197 -27.88 24.25 -5.51
C VAL A 197 -27.57 24.99 -4.22
N ILE A 198 -26.74 26.04 -4.27
CA ILE A 198 -26.38 26.80 -3.07
C ILE A 198 -27.62 27.42 -2.41
N ASP A 199 -28.55 27.96 -3.18
CA ASP A 199 -29.81 28.51 -2.66
C ASP A 199 -30.68 27.44 -2.00
N ILE A 200 -30.76 26.23 -2.58
CA ILE A 200 -31.47 25.11 -1.96
C ILE A 200 -30.79 24.73 -0.64
N LEU A 201 -29.47 24.55 -0.64
CA LEU A 201 -28.72 24.17 0.56
C LEU A 201 -28.87 25.21 1.68
N LYS A 202 -28.78 26.51 1.37
CA LYS A 202 -28.97 27.58 2.37
C LYS A 202 -30.36 27.59 3.01
N ARG A 203 -31.38 27.14 2.29
CA ARG A 203 -32.76 27.03 2.82
C ARG A 203 -32.98 25.77 3.64
N GLU A 204 -32.35 24.67 3.25
CA GLU A 204 -32.52 23.36 3.90
C GLU A 204 -31.61 23.19 5.14
N THR A 205 -30.47 23.88 5.17
CA THR A 205 -29.43 23.69 6.21
C THR A 205 -29.72 24.52 7.46
N THR A 206 -29.85 23.86 8.61
CA THR A 206 -29.85 24.53 9.92
C THR A 206 -28.43 24.60 10.48
N GLU A 207 -28.17 25.58 11.35
CA GLU A 207 -26.86 25.78 11.97
C GLU A 207 -26.43 24.56 12.81
N GLU A 208 -27.37 23.94 13.52
CA GLU A 208 -27.11 22.74 14.33
C GLU A 208 -26.70 21.54 13.46
N PHE A 209 -27.43 21.31 12.36
CA PHE A 209 -27.10 20.26 11.40
C PHE A 209 -25.74 20.49 10.76
N TYR A 210 -25.45 21.74 10.35
CA TYR A 210 -24.18 22.12 9.77
C TYR A 210 -23.01 21.78 10.70
N LYS A 211 -23.07 22.22 11.97
CA LYS A 211 -21.99 21.99 12.95
C LYS A 211 -21.75 20.50 13.20
N GLU A 212 -22.82 19.72 13.38
CA GLU A 212 -22.69 18.28 13.61
C GLU A 212 -22.15 17.55 12.38
N SER A 213 -22.64 17.90 11.19
CA SER A 213 -22.21 17.29 9.93
C SER A 213 -20.74 17.55 9.61
N ILE A 214 -20.26 18.77 9.84
CA ILE A 214 -18.85 19.13 9.67
C ILE A 214 -17.98 18.43 10.71
N ARG A 215 -18.40 18.42 11.97
CA ARG A 215 -17.68 17.72 13.05
C ARG A 215 -17.55 16.22 12.76
N GLN A 216 -18.62 15.58 12.29
CA GLN A 216 -18.58 14.18 11.91
C GLN A 216 -17.58 13.95 10.76
N PHE A 217 -17.66 14.77 9.71
CA PHE A 217 -16.74 14.65 8.58
C PHE A 217 -15.29 14.87 8.99
N HIS A 218 -15.01 15.83 9.87
CA HIS A 218 -13.67 16.10 10.40
C HIS A 218 -13.04 14.83 10.99
N TYR A 219 -13.75 14.15 11.89
CA TYR A 219 -13.25 12.90 12.49
C TYR A 219 -13.05 11.80 11.44
N GLU A 220 -14.00 11.62 10.53
CA GLU A 220 -13.91 10.62 9.46
C GLU A 220 -12.70 10.87 8.55
N ALA A 221 -12.50 12.11 8.12
CA ALA A 221 -11.38 12.51 7.28
C ALA A 221 -10.04 12.35 8.02
N LYS A 222 -9.99 12.69 9.32
CA LYS A 222 -8.79 12.51 10.15
C LYS A 222 -8.43 11.03 10.30
N ILE A 223 -9.41 10.16 10.56
CA ILE A 223 -9.19 8.70 10.63
C ILE A 223 -8.65 8.17 9.30
N ARG A 224 -9.22 8.60 8.17
CA ARG A 224 -8.75 8.20 6.82
C ARG A 224 -7.31 8.64 6.57
N LEU A 225 -6.96 9.88 6.94
CA LEU A 225 -5.59 10.40 6.84
C LEU A 225 -4.61 9.56 7.66
N LEU A 226 -4.90 9.35 8.94
CA LEU A 226 -4.03 8.58 9.84
C LEU A 226 -3.85 7.13 9.38
N ASN A 227 -4.92 6.49 8.88
CA ASN A 227 -4.83 5.15 8.31
C ASN A 227 -3.94 5.12 7.05
N ALA A 228 -4.09 6.10 6.16
CA ALA A 228 -3.26 6.19 4.95
C ALA A 228 -1.77 6.45 5.27
N GLU A 229 -1.49 7.22 6.32
CA GLU A 229 -0.14 7.40 6.84
C GLU A 229 0.42 6.13 7.44
N LEU A 230 -0.36 5.44 8.28
CA LEU A 230 -0.01 4.16 8.90
C LEU A 230 0.36 3.12 7.82
N ASP A 231 -0.43 3.01 6.76
CA ASP A 231 -0.13 2.09 5.66
C ASP A 231 1.13 2.51 4.91
N GLY A 232 1.34 3.82 4.72
CA GLY A 232 2.60 4.34 4.19
C GLY A 232 3.82 4.00 5.05
N TRP A 233 3.67 4.01 6.39
CA TRP A 233 4.71 3.60 7.33
C TRP A 233 4.99 2.09 7.26
N LYS A 234 3.94 1.26 7.19
CA LYS A 234 4.07 -0.20 7.04
C LYS A 234 4.80 -0.57 5.74
N ASP A 235 4.43 0.07 4.62
CA ASP A 235 5.09 -0.14 3.34
C ASP A 235 6.57 0.25 3.38
N ARG A 236 6.89 1.39 3.99
CA ARG A 236 8.29 1.83 4.17
C ARG A 236 9.06 0.84 5.04
N TRP A 237 8.48 0.43 6.17
CA TRP A 237 9.10 -0.54 7.06
C TRP A 237 9.38 -1.86 6.35
N LYS A 238 8.40 -2.40 5.61
CA LYS A 238 8.55 -3.62 4.83
C LYS A 238 9.67 -3.50 3.78
N ARG A 239 9.71 -2.42 3.01
CA ARG A 239 10.77 -2.19 2.02
C ARG A 239 12.14 -2.06 2.67
N THR A 240 12.25 -1.34 3.78
CA THR A 240 13.50 -1.23 4.53
C THR A 240 13.93 -2.60 5.06
N GLN A 241 12.99 -3.40 5.56
CA GLN A 241 13.26 -4.75 6.02
C GLN A 241 13.76 -5.65 4.88
N GLU A 242 13.06 -5.68 3.74
CA GLU A 242 13.48 -6.42 2.54
C GLU A 242 14.87 -5.98 2.05
N THR A 243 15.15 -4.68 2.09
CA THR A 243 16.44 -4.12 1.71
C THR A 243 17.54 -4.54 2.68
N CYS A 244 17.27 -4.48 4.00
CA CYS A 244 18.20 -4.96 5.01
C CYS A 244 18.49 -6.46 4.85
N ASP A 245 17.46 -7.26 4.59
CA ASP A 245 17.60 -8.71 4.36
C ASP A 245 18.48 -8.99 3.13
N ASP A 246 18.24 -8.29 2.02
CA ASP A 246 19.03 -8.41 0.79
C ASP A 246 20.51 -8.02 1.00
N TYR A 247 20.77 -6.93 1.72
CA TYR A 247 22.14 -6.54 2.07
C TYR A 247 22.82 -7.55 2.99
N GLN A 248 22.11 -8.06 4.00
CA GLN A 248 22.64 -9.12 4.86
C GLN A 248 23.01 -10.34 4.02
N HIS A 249 22.09 -10.84 3.18
CA HIS A 249 22.34 -11.99 2.31
C HIS A 249 23.57 -11.81 1.41
N LYS A 250 23.68 -10.66 0.71
CA LYS A 250 24.83 -10.35 -0.14
C LYS A 250 26.14 -10.29 0.65
N TRP A 251 26.10 -9.72 1.85
CA TRP A 251 27.26 -9.67 2.74
C TRP A 251 27.69 -11.08 3.19
N HIS A 252 26.75 -11.97 3.54
CA HIS A 252 27.07 -13.36 3.88
C HIS A 252 27.70 -14.13 2.72
N ILE A 253 27.13 -14.03 1.52
CA ILE A 253 27.71 -14.66 0.33
C ILE A 253 29.13 -14.14 0.07
N ALA A 254 29.33 -12.82 0.15
CA ALA A 254 30.65 -12.23 -0.01
C ALA A 254 31.65 -12.74 1.05
N LEU A 255 31.19 -12.91 2.29
CA LEU A 255 32.00 -13.42 3.39
C LEU A 255 32.41 -14.88 3.17
N ILE A 256 31.47 -15.75 2.74
CA ILE A 256 31.77 -17.15 2.38
C ILE A 256 32.79 -17.19 1.25
N ASN A 257 32.55 -16.43 0.17
CA ASN A 257 33.44 -16.39 -0.99
C ASN A 257 34.83 -15.87 -0.65
N SER A 258 34.97 -14.94 0.29
CA SER A 258 36.28 -14.42 0.73
C SER A 258 37.15 -15.48 1.42
N ARG A 259 36.56 -16.57 1.90
CA ARG A 259 37.21 -17.65 2.67
C ARG A 259 36.95 -19.02 2.06
N LEU A 260 36.67 -19.08 0.76
CA LEU A 260 36.15 -20.26 0.07
C LEU A 260 36.92 -21.55 0.39
N ASP A 261 38.26 -21.53 0.34
CA ASP A 261 39.09 -22.71 0.62
C ASP A 261 38.90 -23.24 2.05
N LYS A 262 38.84 -22.34 3.04
CA LYS A 262 38.63 -22.70 4.45
C LYS A 262 37.22 -23.23 4.66
N VAL A 263 36.23 -22.60 4.03
CA VAL A 263 34.83 -23.04 4.09
C VAL A 263 34.67 -24.42 3.45
N LYS A 264 35.31 -24.67 2.31
CA LYS A 264 35.32 -25.98 1.65
C LYS A 264 35.91 -27.06 2.56
N SER A 265 37.06 -26.79 3.20
CA SER A 265 37.66 -27.74 4.15
C SER A 265 36.76 -28.03 5.35
N PHE A 266 36.04 -27.02 5.84
CA PHE A 266 35.06 -27.18 6.90
C PHE A 266 33.85 -28.01 6.45
N TYR A 267 33.33 -27.75 5.24
CA TYR A 267 32.22 -28.50 4.67
C TYR A 267 32.56 -29.99 4.51
N GLU A 268 33.76 -30.30 4.00
CA GLU A 268 34.23 -31.69 3.87
C GLU A 268 34.32 -32.40 5.23
N ASP A 269 34.94 -31.78 6.25
CA ASP A 269 35.01 -32.33 7.61
C ASP A 269 33.61 -32.48 8.24
N TYR A 270 32.74 -31.50 8.02
CA TYR A 270 31.34 -31.53 8.49
C TYR A 270 30.56 -32.70 7.87
N MET A 271 30.65 -32.89 6.55
CA MET A 271 29.97 -33.97 5.85
C MET A 271 30.49 -35.35 6.26
N GLN A 272 31.81 -35.51 6.37
CA GLN A 272 32.41 -36.76 6.85
C GLN A 272 31.93 -37.13 8.26
N ARG A 273 31.90 -36.16 9.18
CA ARG A 273 31.39 -36.38 10.55
C ARG A 273 29.91 -36.70 10.55
N LYS A 274 29.12 -36.02 9.71
CA LYS A 274 27.68 -36.24 9.60
C LYS A 274 27.36 -37.64 9.08
N GLU A 275 28.11 -38.09 8.09
CA GLU A 275 27.99 -39.45 7.53
C GLU A 275 28.44 -40.51 8.53
N ALA A 276 29.58 -40.31 9.21
CA ALA A 276 30.06 -41.23 10.25
C ALA A 276 29.05 -41.35 11.41
N LEU A 277 28.45 -40.23 11.83
CA LEU A 277 27.40 -40.21 12.84
C LEU A 277 26.14 -40.95 12.34
N HIS A 278 25.78 -40.79 11.08
CA HIS A 278 24.64 -41.49 10.49
C HIS A 278 24.86 -43.01 10.47
N ILE A 279 26.00 -43.47 9.96
CA ILE A 279 26.37 -44.90 9.92
C ILE A 279 26.37 -45.47 11.35
N ARG A 280 26.99 -44.77 12.30
CA ARG A 280 27.06 -45.23 13.69
C ARG A 280 25.69 -45.31 14.36
N LYS A 281 24.78 -44.36 14.05
CA LYS A 281 23.40 -44.42 14.51
C LYS A 281 22.68 -45.66 13.96
N GLU A 282 22.87 -45.98 12.68
CA GLU A 282 22.30 -47.18 12.07
C GLU A 282 22.83 -48.46 12.73
N GLU A 283 24.14 -48.58 12.93
CA GLU A 283 24.75 -49.70 13.66
C GLU A 283 24.15 -49.85 15.07
N LEU A 284 24.03 -48.76 15.82
CA LEU A 284 23.45 -48.78 17.16
C LEU A 284 21.95 -49.13 17.14
N THR A 285 21.22 -48.78 16.08
CA THR A 285 19.82 -49.23 15.93
C THR A 285 19.73 -50.72 15.66
N GLU A 286 20.62 -51.27 14.84
CA GLU A 286 20.70 -52.72 14.58
C GLU A 286 21.11 -53.48 15.85
N ASP A 287 22.09 -52.97 16.59
CA ASP A 287 22.48 -53.50 17.90
C ASP A 287 21.31 -53.48 18.89
N ASN A 288 20.54 -52.40 18.93
CA ASN A 288 19.34 -52.31 19.77
C ASN A 288 18.27 -53.33 19.35
N HIS A 289 18.09 -53.56 18.05
CA HIS A 289 17.21 -54.61 17.52
C HIS A 289 17.69 -56.00 17.95
N ASN A 290 18.99 -56.27 17.85
CA ASN A 290 19.62 -57.53 18.24
C ASN A 290 19.53 -57.77 19.75
N LEU A 291 19.79 -56.75 20.58
CA LEU A 291 19.61 -56.81 22.04
C LEU A 291 18.17 -57.15 22.42
N LYS A 292 17.19 -56.54 21.74
CA LYS A 292 15.76 -56.82 21.94
C LYS A 292 15.39 -58.24 21.52
N ALA A 293 15.98 -58.76 20.44
CA ALA A 293 15.77 -60.14 20.00
C ALA A 293 16.35 -61.15 21.00
N ARG A 294 17.54 -60.90 21.54
CA ARG A 294 18.19 -61.74 22.57
C ARG A 294 17.42 -61.76 23.89
N LEU A 295 16.88 -60.61 24.30
CA LEU A 295 15.97 -60.53 25.45
C LEU A 295 14.71 -61.40 25.25
N ARG A 296 14.11 -61.37 24.05
CA ARG A 296 12.92 -62.19 23.71
C ARG A 296 13.22 -63.69 23.70
N LYS A 297 14.43 -64.08 23.31
CA LYS A 297 14.90 -65.48 23.32
C LYS A 297 15.30 -65.98 24.72
N GLY A 298 15.30 -65.10 25.73
CA GLY A 298 15.72 -65.45 27.10
C GLY A 298 17.24 -65.57 27.29
N GLU A 299 18.03 -65.22 26.27
CA GLU A 299 19.50 -65.26 26.28
C GLU A 299 20.12 -64.11 27.11
N LEU A 300 19.30 -63.11 27.46
CA LEU A 300 19.72 -61.94 28.24
C LEU A 300 18.69 -61.66 29.33
N THR A 301 19.14 -61.35 30.54
CA THR A 301 18.21 -60.91 31.58
C THR A 301 17.86 -59.43 31.42
N ASN A 302 16.68 -59.02 31.88
CA ASN A 302 16.27 -57.60 31.82
C ASN A 302 17.25 -56.68 32.60
N LYS A 303 17.89 -57.19 33.66
CA LYS A 303 18.91 -56.45 34.43
C LYS A 303 20.19 -56.18 33.62
N GLU A 304 20.51 -57.03 32.64
CA GLU A 304 21.66 -56.88 31.74
C GLU A 304 21.29 -56.09 30.47
N TYR A 305 20.03 -56.15 30.03
CA TYR A 305 19.54 -55.45 28.85
C TYR A 305 19.49 -53.93 29.03
N GLN A 306 18.95 -53.45 30.16
CA GLN A 306 18.74 -52.01 30.40
C GLN A 306 20.05 -51.20 30.41
N PRO A 307 21.16 -51.66 31.04
CA PRO A 307 22.45 -50.97 30.97
C PRO A 307 23.00 -50.86 29.54
N LEU A 308 22.89 -51.92 28.73
CA LEU A 308 23.38 -51.93 27.35
C LEU A 308 22.59 -50.98 26.45
N LEU A 309 21.26 -50.98 26.57
CA LEU A 309 20.41 -50.04 25.83
C LEU A 309 20.69 -48.58 26.25
N THR A 310 20.88 -48.35 27.56
CA THR A 310 21.19 -47.01 28.08
C THR A 310 22.56 -46.53 27.60
N LYS A 311 23.54 -47.44 27.51
CA LYS A 311 24.86 -47.14 26.94
C LYS A 311 24.75 -46.70 25.48
N ASN A 312 24.00 -47.43 24.66
CA ASN A 312 23.80 -47.09 23.25
C ASN A 312 23.09 -45.74 23.08
N LYS A 313 22.08 -45.44 23.91
CA LYS A 313 21.41 -44.12 23.90
C LYS A 313 22.36 -42.97 24.27
N LYS A 314 23.16 -43.15 25.33
CA LYS A 314 24.15 -42.15 25.75
C LYS A 314 25.22 -41.91 24.68
N GLU A 315 25.62 -42.96 23.96
CA GLU A 315 26.56 -42.83 22.85
C GLU A 315 25.99 -41.94 21.74
N VAL A 316 24.72 -42.13 21.38
CA VAL A 316 24.02 -41.26 20.41
C VAL A 316 23.94 -39.81 20.91
N GLU A 317 23.54 -39.59 22.16
CA GLU A 317 23.45 -38.25 22.76
C GLU A 317 24.81 -37.54 22.76
N ASN A 318 25.88 -38.25 23.09
CA ASN A 318 27.24 -37.70 23.08
C ASN A 318 27.70 -37.33 21.66
N MET A 319 27.44 -38.18 20.66
CA MET A 319 27.80 -37.89 19.27
C MET A 319 27.04 -36.67 18.72
N ASP A 320 25.75 -36.54 19.05
CA ASP A 320 24.95 -35.36 18.67
C ASP A 320 25.46 -34.10 19.36
N PHE A 321 25.88 -34.20 20.62
CA PHE A 321 26.50 -33.10 21.36
C PHE A 321 27.86 -32.70 20.76
N ASP A 322 28.70 -33.66 20.38
CA ASP A 322 30.00 -33.42 19.75
C ASP A 322 29.82 -32.70 18.41
N MET A 323 28.82 -33.08 17.61
CA MET A 323 28.46 -32.41 16.36
C MET A 323 28.02 -30.96 16.60
N HIS A 324 27.22 -30.73 17.65
CA HIS A 324 26.80 -29.39 18.05
C HIS A 324 27.99 -28.53 18.48
N CYS A 325 28.90 -29.06 19.32
CA CYS A 325 30.13 -28.37 19.72
C CYS A 325 31.03 -28.06 18.52
N PHE A 326 31.19 -29.01 17.59
CA PHE A 326 31.97 -28.81 16.37
C PHE A 326 31.47 -27.59 15.58
N ARG A 327 30.15 -27.49 15.35
CA ARG A 327 29.55 -26.31 14.69
C ARG A 327 29.82 -25.03 15.46
N LYS A 328 29.51 -25.03 16.77
CA LYS A 328 29.57 -23.86 17.64
C LYS A 328 30.98 -23.30 17.83
N ASP A 329 32.00 -24.14 17.72
CA ASP A 329 33.39 -23.71 17.87
C ASP A 329 34.01 -23.31 16.51
N ARG A 330 33.70 -24.05 15.44
CA ARG A 330 34.34 -23.84 14.12
C ARG A 330 33.70 -22.70 13.33
N LEU A 331 32.38 -22.54 13.36
CA LEU A 331 31.69 -21.50 12.58
C LEU A 331 32.11 -20.08 13.03
N PRO A 332 32.14 -19.75 14.34
CA PRO A 332 32.65 -18.45 14.79
C PRO A 332 34.15 -18.26 14.51
N ALA A 333 34.95 -19.34 14.51
CA ALA A 333 36.36 -19.25 14.15
C ALA A 333 36.56 -18.95 12.64
N LEU A 334 35.65 -19.44 11.78
CA LEU A 334 35.63 -19.13 10.35
C LEU A 334 35.07 -17.75 10.05
N PHE A 335 34.14 -17.27 10.89
CA PHE A 335 33.41 -16.02 10.72
C PHE A 335 33.34 -15.24 12.04
N PRO A 336 34.46 -14.70 12.55
CA PRO A 336 34.47 -13.94 13.79
C PRO A 336 33.59 -12.68 13.74
N GLU A 337 33.38 -12.11 12.55
CA GLU A 337 32.50 -10.96 12.33
C GLU A 337 31.03 -11.25 12.68
N MET A 338 30.66 -12.53 12.75
CA MET A 338 29.33 -12.98 13.17
C MET A 338 29.20 -13.07 14.69
N ALA A 339 30.33 -13.28 15.38
CA ALA A 339 30.39 -13.41 16.83
C ALA A 339 30.46 -12.04 17.53
N GLU A 340 30.92 -10.99 16.83
CA GLU A 340 30.74 -9.61 17.26
C GLU A 340 29.25 -9.25 17.20
N HIS A 341 28.56 -9.51 18.30
CA HIS A 341 27.16 -9.17 18.44
C HIS A 341 26.99 -7.67 18.15
N PHE A 342 26.21 -7.32 17.13
CA PHE A 342 25.66 -5.98 17.00
C PHE A 342 24.68 -5.75 18.17
N ASN A 343 25.24 -5.40 19.33
CA ASN A 343 24.57 -4.92 20.55
C ASN A 343 23.07 -5.21 20.63
N GLY A 344 22.71 -6.49 20.82
CA GLY A 344 21.38 -6.90 21.27
C GLY A 344 20.20 -6.53 20.37
N ARG A 345 20.40 -6.40 19.05
CA ARG A 345 19.24 -6.34 18.13
C ARG A 345 18.92 -7.74 17.62
N ASP A 346 17.77 -8.25 18.03
CA ASP A 346 17.11 -9.47 17.51
C ASP A 346 16.75 -9.38 15.99
N GLU A 347 17.35 -8.43 15.26
CA GLU A 347 17.07 -8.09 13.86
C GLU A 347 18.05 -8.77 12.88
N ILE A 348 19.08 -9.48 13.36
CA ILE A 348 19.97 -10.25 12.49
C ILE A 348 19.26 -11.55 12.13
N LYS A 349 18.72 -11.58 10.91
CA LYS A 349 18.05 -12.77 10.38
C LYS A 349 19.00 -13.92 10.10
N TYR A 350 20.27 -13.64 9.83
CA TYR A 350 21.26 -14.65 9.45
C TYR A 350 22.13 -15.04 10.64
N THR A 351 21.70 -16.08 11.33
CA THR A 351 22.42 -16.72 12.44
C THR A 351 23.49 -17.69 11.92
N GLU A 352 24.30 -18.23 12.82
CA GLU A 352 25.27 -19.31 12.52
C GLU A 352 24.61 -20.50 11.80
N GLU A 353 23.34 -20.80 12.11
CA GLU A 353 22.61 -21.91 11.49
C GLU A 353 22.31 -21.64 10.01
N ARG A 354 21.92 -20.42 9.66
CA ARG A 354 21.68 -20.05 8.27
C ARG A 354 22.95 -20.02 7.43
N ILE A 355 24.08 -19.64 8.01
CA ILE A 355 25.37 -19.72 7.31
C ILE A 355 25.70 -21.17 6.99
N LEU A 356 25.46 -22.09 7.92
CA LEU A 356 25.67 -23.52 7.66
C LEU A 356 24.77 -24.01 6.52
N ASP A 357 23.49 -23.62 6.51
CA ASP A 357 22.56 -23.98 5.44
C ASP A 357 23.02 -23.43 4.08
N GLU A 358 23.47 -22.18 4.01
CA GLU A 358 24.01 -21.56 2.79
C GLU A 358 25.29 -22.25 2.30
N ILE A 359 26.20 -22.64 3.21
CA ILE A 359 27.40 -23.42 2.87
C ILE A 359 27.00 -24.78 2.31
N ILE A 360 26.03 -25.45 2.94
CA ILE A 360 25.53 -26.74 2.46
C ILE A 360 24.92 -26.57 1.07
N GLU A 361 24.09 -25.56 0.84
CA GLU A 361 23.46 -25.32 -0.45
C GLU A 361 24.50 -25.03 -1.55
N LEU A 362 25.51 -24.19 -1.26
CA LEU A 362 26.59 -23.85 -2.18
C LEU A 362 27.31 -25.10 -2.68
N PHE A 363 27.79 -25.95 -1.77
CA PHE A 363 28.59 -27.12 -2.14
C PHE A 363 27.77 -28.36 -2.49
N SER A 364 26.47 -28.41 -2.15
CA SER A 364 25.58 -29.48 -2.61
C SER A 364 25.20 -29.32 -4.08
N LYS A 365 25.12 -28.08 -4.61
CA LYS A 365 24.89 -27.81 -6.03
C LYS A 365 26.11 -28.18 -6.89
N ASP A 366 27.31 -27.84 -6.43
CA ASP A 366 28.56 -28.21 -7.13
C ASP A 366 28.79 -29.73 -7.25
N ASN A 367 28.17 -30.53 -6.36
CA ASN A 367 28.22 -31.99 -6.39
C ASN A 367 27.11 -32.63 -7.25
N ALA A 368 26.12 -31.86 -7.71
CA ALA A 368 25.03 -32.36 -8.57
C ALA A 368 25.30 -32.11 -10.07
N ASP A 369 26.16 -31.14 -10.39
CA ASP A 369 26.57 -30.78 -11.75
C ASP A 369 27.90 -31.43 -12.20
N ASN A 370 28.49 -32.30 -11.36
CA ASN A 370 29.60 -33.21 -11.68
C ASN A 370 29.12 -34.66 -11.65
#